data_AF-A0AAU5S7V4-F1
#
_entry.id   AF-A0AAU5S7V4-F1
#
_cell.length_a   1.000
_cell.length_b   1.000
_cell.length_c   1.000
_cell.angle_alpha   90.00
_cell.angle_beta   90.00
_cell.angle_gamma   90.00
#
_symmetry.space_group_name_H-M   'P 1'
#
loop_
_entity.id
_entity.type
_entity.pdbx_description
1 polymer ?
#
loop_
_entity_poly.entity_id
_entity_poly.type
_entity_poly.pdbx_seq_one_letter_code
_entity_poly.pdbx_strand_id
1 'polypeptide(L)'
;MISTSRRAAPDSAALPASGGRWRIAAAFGHAVSGYLPAWAENDPSEEGVPIEEFGVRLSDVSHCAEFEGQTVRVRTSDRRGEQPAEEQILYGSIDCHPYAEDPEPRVPVVNINITNGCWVNDLDPAGLAAFIAKLRAQVDRLEGEVLPALVAACADWEVNGRARRDAGADG
;
A
#
# COMPACT_ATOMS: atom_id res chain seq x y z
N MET A 1 -31.52 -4.93 11.39
CA MET A 1 -31.20 -4.71 9.95
C MET A 1 -29.90 -3.95 9.91
N ILE A 2 -28.77 -4.63 9.71
CA ILE A 2 -27.46 -3.99 9.58
C ILE A 2 -27.12 -4.04 8.10
N SER A 3 -27.01 -2.86 7.50
CA SER A 3 -26.71 -2.68 6.08
C SER A 3 -25.23 -2.97 5.87
N THR A 4 -24.90 -4.15 5.35
CA THR A 4 -23.54 -4.48 4.93
C THR A 4 -23.25 -3.76 3.62
N SER A 5 -22.55 -2.62 3.68
CA SER A 5 -21.94 -2.02 2.50
C SER A 5 -20.92 -2.99 1.94
N ARG A 6 -21.30 -3.64 0.83
CA ARG A 6 -20.41 -4.46 0.02
C ARG A 6 -19.43 -3.51 -0.67
N ARG A 7 -18.22 -3.35 -0.11
CA ARG A 7 -17.09 -2.69 -0.78
C ARG A 7 -16.85 -3.49 -2.06
N ALA A 8 -17.08 -2.86 -3.22
CA ALA A 8 -16.79 -3.46 -4.51
C ALA A 8 -15.29 -3.72 -4.59
N ALA A 9 -14.89 -4.94 -4.96
CA ALA A 9 -13.51 -5.25 -5.26
C ALA A 9 -13.05 -4.33 -6.41
N PRO A 10 -11.84 -3.75 -6.35
CA PRO A 10 -11.28 -3.12 -7.54
C PRO A 10 -11.13 -4.21 -8.60
N ASP A 11 -11.68 -3.94 -9.78
CA ASP A 11 -11.52 -4.76 -10.98
C ASP A 11 -10.02 -5.00 -11.15
N SER A 12 -9.62 -6.25 -11.33
CA SER A 12 -8.25 -6.66 -11.61
C SER A 12 -7.90 -6.09 -12.98
N ALA A 13 -7.40 -4.86 -13.01
CA ALA A 13 -7.17 -4.09 -14.23
C ALA A 13 -5.84 -3.35 -14.09
N ALA A 14 -4.99 -3.54 -15.10
CA ALA A 14 -3.68 -2.90 -15.24
C ALA A 14 -3.70 -1.42 -14.82
N LEU A 15 -2.65 -1.01 -14.10
CA LEU A 15 -2.46 0.35 -13.60
C LEU A 15 -2.62 1.40 -14.74
N PRO A 16 -3.27 2.56 -14.49
CA PRO A 16 -3.45 3.58 -15.52
C PRO A 16 -2.10 4.13 -16.01
N ALA A 17 -2.00 4.41 -17.31
CA ALA A 17 -0.73 4.71 -17.99
C ALA A 17 -0.19 6.15 -17.81
N SER A 18 -0.83 7.01 -17.02
CA SER A 18 -0.34 8.38 -16.78
C SER A 18 -0.79 8.93 -15.44
N GLY A 19 0.15 9.08 -14.51
CA GLY A 19 -0.09 9.72 -13.22
C GLY A 19 -0.36 11.22 -13.31
N GLY A 20 -0.86 11.79 -12.22
CA GLY A 20 -1.20 13.20 -12.08
C GLY A 20 -0.13 14.00 -11.33
N ARG A 21 -0.58 15.07 -10.66
CA ARG A 21 0.23 15.84 -9.73
C ARG A 21 -0.58 16.09 -8.47
N TRP A 22 0.06 15.96 -7.33
CA TRP A 22 -0.49 16.42 -6.06
C TRP A 22 0.06 17.82 -5.74
N ARG A 23 -0.65 18.54 -4.87
CA ARG A 23 -0.25 19.89 -4.43
C ARG A 23 -0.61 20.10 -2.96
N ILE A 24 0.37 20.50 -2.16
CA ILE A 24 0.18 20.99 -0.79
C ILE A 24 0.42 22.50 -0.80
N ALA A 25 -0.55 23.28 -0.32
CA ALA A 25 -0.48 24.73 -0.34
C ALA A 25 -0.75 25.34 1.05
N ALA A 26 0.06 26.33 1.40
CA ALA A 26 -0.06 27.11 2.62
C ALA A 26 -1.12 28.20 2.45
N ALA A 27 -1.73 28.59 3.56
CA ALA A 27 -2.74 29.66 3.59
C ALA A 27 -2.23 31.02 3.03
N PHE A 28 -0.92 31.25 3.07
CA PHE A 28 -0.28 32.50 2.64
C PHE A 28 0.38 32.43 1.25
N GLY A 29 0.05 31.43 0.44
CA GLY A 29 0.41 31.38 -0.99
C GLY A 29 1.67 30.57 -1.34
N HIS A 30 2.37 29.99 -0.37
CA HIS A 30 3.39 28.98 -0.64
C HIS A 30 2.75 27.67 -1.08
N ALA A 31 3.33 26.96 -2.05
CA ALA A 31 2.85 25.63 -2.41
C ALA A 31 3.98 24.74 -2.93
N VAL A 32 3.90 23.47 -2.60
CA VAL A 32 4.77 22.41 -3.11
C VAL A 32 3.89 21.42 -3.89
N SER A 33 4.44 20.85 -4.94
CA SER A 33 3.74 19.85 -5.74
C SER A 33 4.71 18.77 -6.19
N GLY A 34 4.19 17.57 -6.36
CA GLY A 34 4.96 16.42 -6.83
C GLY A 34 4.20 15.59 -7.83
N TYR A 35 4.83 14.51 -8.25
CA TYR A 35 4.19 13.51 -9.09
C TYR A 35 3.23 12.67 -8.24
N LEU A 36 2.01 12.47 -8.73
CA LEU A 36 1.05 11.53 -8.16
C LEU A 36 0.99 10.31 -9.09
N PRO A 37 1.62 9.18 -8.72
CA PRO A 37 1.59 7.99 -9.56
C PRO A 37 0.16 7.50 -9.79
N ALA A 38 -0.12 6.98 -10.98
CA ALA A 38 -1.45 6.47 -11.32
C ALA A 38 -1.87 5.24 -10.49
N TRP A 39 -0.89 4.56 -9.91
CA TRP A 39 -1.10 3.43 -9.02
C TRP A 39 -1.36 3.84 -7.57
N ALA A 40 -1.13 5.09 -7.20
CA ALA A 40 -1.39 5.56 -5.84
C ALA A 40 -2.90 5.64 -5.59
N GLU A 41 -3.36 5.00 -4.51
CA GLU A 41 -4.77 5.02 -4.11
C GLU A 41 -5.18 6.35 -3.44
N ASN A 42 -4.21 7.08 -2.89
CA ASN A 42 -4.43 8.30 -2.14
C ASN A 42 -3.71 9.49 -2.79
N ASP A 43 -4.42 10.62 -2.92
CA ASP A 43 -3.88 11.91 -3.30
C ASP A 43 -3.55 12.71 -2.03
N PRO A 44 -2.28 13.08 -1.78
CA PRO A 44 -1.88 13.85 -0.59
C PRO A 44 -2.12 15.36 -0.74
N SER A 45 -2.86 15.81 -1.75
CA SER A 45 -3.13 17.23 -1.96
C SER A 45 -3.91 17.85 -0.80
N GLU A 46 -3.45 19.01 -0.34
CA GLU A 46 -4.05 19.72 0.79
C GLU A 46 -3.88 21.24 0.62
N GLU A 47 -4.87 22.02 1.05
CA GLU A 47 -4.87 23.48 0.96
C GLU A 47 -5.00 24.09 2.36
N GLY A 48 -4.41 25.27 2.57
CA GLY A 48 -4.52 25.99 3.85
C GLY A 48 -3.63 25.44 4.96
N VAL A 49 -2.59 24.68 4.63
CA VAL A 49 -1.67 24.11 5.62
C VAL A 49 -0.89 25.23 6.33
N PRO A 50 -0.81 25.24 7.67
CA PRO A 50 0.06 26.17 8.40
C PRO A 50 1.52 25.99 7.97
N ILE A 51 2.27 27.10 7.84
CA ILE A 51 3.64 27.04 7.30
C ILE A 51 4.59 26.23 8.21
N GLU A 52 4.30 26.20 9.50
CA GLU A 52 4.97 25.41 10.52
C GLU A 52 4.74 23.90 10.39
N GLU A 53 3.63 23.48 9.76
CA GLU A 53 3.29 22.06 9.54
C GLU A 53 3.78 21.53 8.18
N PHE A 54 4.28 22.41 7.32
CA PHE A 54 4.62 22.08 5.93
C PHE A 54 5.65 20.94 5.82
N GLY A 55 6.67 20.95 6.67
CA GLY A 55 7.68 19.90 6.70
C GLY A 55 7.09 18.53 7.09
N VAL A 56 6.18 18.52 8.07
CA VAL A 56 5.48 17.31 8.52
C VAL A 56 4.57 16.79 7.41
N ARG A 57 3.80 17.67 6.76
CA ARG A 57 2.95 17.28 5.63
C ARG A 57 3.73 16.69 4.46
N LEU A 58 4.92 17.22 4.18
CA LEU A 58 5.79 16.66 3.15
C LEU A 58 6.35 15.29 3.56
N SER A 59 6.73 15.07 4.83
CA SER A 59 7.18 13.75 5.30
C SER A 59 6.06 12.70 5.32
N ASP A 60 4.81 13.14 5.47
CA ASP A 60 3.63 12.28 5.46
C ASP A 60 3.17 11.90 4.04
N VAL A 61 3.75 12.51 2.99
CA VAL A 61 3.43 12.13 1.62
C VAL A 61 3.84 10.66 1.40
N SER A 62 2.83 9.83 1.21
CA SER A 62 2.97 8.42 0.89
C SER A 62 2.11 8.10 -0.32
N HIS A 63 2.64 7.28 -1.21
CA HIS A 63 1.90 6.67 -2.30
C HIS A 63 1.81 5.18 -2.01
N CYS A 64 0.59 4.66 -1.91
CA CYS A 64 0.35 3.24 -1.66
C CYS A 64 -0.63 2.63 -2.67
N ALA A 65 -0.47 1.34 -2.93
CA ALA A 65 -1.43 0.48 -3.61
C ALA A 65 -1.57 -0.83 -2.83
N GLU A 66 -2.79 -1.19 -2.42
CA GLU A 66 -3.07 -2.36 -1.58
C GLU A 66 -3.35 -3.61 -2.42
N PHE A 67 -2.90 -4.76 -1.92
CA PHE A 67 -3.12 -6.07 -2.52
C PHE A 67 -3.67 -7.03 -1.46
N GLU A 68 -4.83 -7.60 -1.75
CA GLU A 68 -5.52 -8.52 -0.85
C GLU A 68 -4.71 -9.81 -0.62
N GLY A 69 -4.76 -10.30 0.62
CA GLY A 69 -4.18 -11.58 1.04
C GLY A 69 -5.13 -12.76 0.85
N GLN A 70 -4.83 -13.83 1.56
CA GLN A 70 -5.75 -14.97 1.71
C GLN A 70 -6.38 -14.94 3.09
N THR A 71 -7.71 -15.01 3.15
CA THR A 71 -8.40 -15.16 4.42
C THR A 71 -8.22 -16.59 4.95
N VAL A 72 -7.71 -16.71 6.16
CA VAL A 72 -7.55 -17.97 6.89
C VAL A 72 -8.06 -17.81 8.31
N ARG A 73 -8.48 -18.93 8.90
CA ARG A 73 -8.94 -18.95 10.28
C ARG A 73 -7.75 -19.16 11.21
N VAL A 74 -7.45 -18.17 12.05
CA VAL A 74 -6.29 -18.18 12.96
C VAL A 74 -6.72 -18.05 14.42
N ARG A 75 -5.82 -18.43 15.33
CA ARG A 75 -5.89 -18.05 16.75
C ARG A 75 -4.70 -17.18 17.09
N THR A 76 -4.93 -16.07 17.78
CA THR A 76 -3.86 -15.21 18.26
C THR A 76 -3.38 -15.69 19.64
N SER A 77 -2.06 -15.61 19.88
CA SER A 77 -1.44 -16.12 21.11
C SER A 77 -1.79 -15.30 22.36
N ASP A 78 -2.16 -14.03 22.17
CA ASP A 78 -2.56 -13.07 23.21
C ASP A 78 -4.01 -13.28 23.71
N ARG A 79 -4.83 -14.05 22.99
CA ARG A 79 -6.26 -14.25 23.31
C ARG A 79 -6.59 -15.71 23.64
N ARG A 80 -6.01 -16.21 24.73
CA ARG A 80 -6.34 -17.56 25.26
C ARG A 80 -7.82 -17.66 25.62
N GLY A 81 -8.54 -18.57 24.96
CA GLY A 81 -9.94 -18.87 25.23
C GLY A 81 -10.92 -18.24 24.24
N GLU A 82 -10.46 -17.38 23.34
CA GLU A 82 -11.30 -16.81 22.30
C GLU A 82 -11.48 -17.76 21.11
N GLN A 83 -12.59 -17.58 20.39
CA GLN A 83 -12.86 -18.31 19.17
C GLN A 83 -11.87 -17.90 18.07
N PRO A 84 -11.42 -18.84 17.21
CA PRO A 84 -10.57 -18.48 16.10
C PRO A 84 -11.28 -17.50 15.15
N ALA A 85 -10.57 -16.45 14.75
CA ALA A 85 -11.04 -15.37 13.89
C ALA A 85 -10.54 -15.54 12.44
N GLU A 86 -11.22 -14.89 11.49
CA GLU A 86 -10.76 -14.78 10.11
C GLU A 86 -9.77 -13.64 9.99
N GLU A 87 -8.57 -13.93 9.48
CA GLU A 87 -7.51 -12.96 9.26
C GLU A 87 -6.95 -13.13 7.84
N GLN A 88 -6.50 -12.02 7.25
CA GLN A 88 -5.75 -12.10 6.00
C GLN A 88 -4.28 -12.39 6.28
N ILE A 89 -3.77 -13.46 5.68
CA ILE A 89 -2.33 -13.72 5.63
C ILE A 89 -1.76 -13.21 4.32
N LEU A 90 -0.53 -12.69 4.38
CA LEU A 90 0.26 -12.33 3.21
C LEU A 90 -0.41 -11.28 2.31
N TYR A 91 -1.30 -10.46 2.87
CA TYR A 91 -1.72 -9.23 2.20
C TYR A 91 -0.51 -8.29 2.11
N GLY A 92 -0.51 -7.38 1.15
CA GLY A 92 0.62 -6.49 0.94
C GLY A 92 0.25 -5.16 0.34
N SER A 93 1.24 -4.30 0.22
CA SER A 93 1.12 -3.00 -0.41
C SER A 93 2.38 -2.69 -1.19
N ILE A 94 2.24 -1.98 -2.31
CA ILE A 94 3.35 -1.23 -2.89
C ILE A 94 3.33 0.13 -2.23
N ASP A 95 4.44 0.54 -1.62
CA ASP A 95 4.57 1.82 -0.93
C ASP A 95 5.75 2.60 -1.51
N CYS A 96 5.59 3.92 -1.58
CA CYS A 96 6.67 4.85 -1.82
C CYS A 96 6.48 6.06 -0.91
N HIS A 97 7.52 6.38 -0.15
CA HIS A 97 7.61 7.58 0.68
C HIS A 97 8.65 8.49 0.05
N PRO A 98 8.26 9.35 -0.89
CA PRO A 98 9.15 10.41 -1.31
C PRO A 98 9.47 11.25 -0.05
N TYR A 99 10.54 12.01 0.12
CA TYR A 99 10.75 12.77 1.38
C TYR A 99 10.98 11.99 2.70
N ALA A 100 10.83 10.66 2.76
CA ALA A 100 11.30 9.90 3.92
C ALA A 100 12.78 10.19 4.20
N GLU A 101 13.20 10.25 5.47
CA GLU A 101 14.59 10.55 5.83
C GLU A 101 15.55 9.51 5.23
N ASP A 102 15.21 8.24 5.37
CA ASP A 102 15.94 7.14 4.75
C ASP A 102 15.73 7.11 3.23
N PRO A 103 16.78 6.80 2.44
CA PRO A 103 16.68 6.80 0.99
C PRO A 103 15.96 5.58 0.41
N GLU A 104 15.98 4.45 1.12
CA GLU A 104 15.36 3.19 0.67
C GLU A 104 13.85 3.30 0.40
N PRO A 105 13.02 3.87 1.29
CA PRO A 105 11.58 4.00 1.03
C PRO A 105 11.23 5.06 -0.03
N ARG A 106 12.22 5.80 -0.57
CA ARG A 106 11.98 6.85 -1.59
C ARG A 106 11.79 6.31 -3.01
N VAL A 107 11.79 5.00 -3.17
CA VAL A 107 11.40 4.29 -4.40
C VAL A 107 10.29 3.31 -4.06
N PRO A 108 9.43 2.93 -5.03
CA PRO A 108 8.40 1.93 -4.80
C PRO A 108 9.01 0.62 -4.31
N VAL A 109 8.47 0.10 -3.23
CA VAL A 109 8.82 -1.21 -2.65
C VAL A 109 7.55 -1.96 -2.31
N VAL A 110 7.61 -3.28 -2.27
CA VAL A 110 6.49 -4.10 -1.78
C VAL A 110 6.70 -4.47 -0.32
N ASN A 111 5.69 -4.23 0.51
CA ASN A 111 5.61 -4.68 1.88
C ASN A 111 4.61 -5.84 1.96
N ILE A 112 5.00 -6.95 2.58
CA ILE A 112 4.12 -8.11 2.78
C ILE A 112 3.91 -8.30 4.28
N ASN A 113 2.65 -8.28 4.71
CA ASN A 113 2.31 -8.55 6.09
C ASN A 113 2.38 -10.05 6.36
N ILE A 114 3.25 -10.42 7.30
CA ILE A 114 3.27 -11.75 7.89
C ILE A 114 2.59 -11.65 9.25
N THR A 115 1.44 -12.31 9.41
CA THR A 115 0.60 -12.21 10.61
C THR A 115 1.36 -12.70 11.85
N ASN A 116 1.91 -11.78 12.65
CA ASN A 116 2.70 -12.12 13.83
C ASN A 116 1.81 -12.68 14.95
N GLY A 117 2.28 -13.72 15.64
CA GLY A 117 1.59 -14.31 16.80
C GLY A 117 0.33 -15.12 16.46
N CYS A 118 0.02 -15.34 15.18
CA CYS A 118 -1.14 -16.10 14.74
C CYS A 118 -0.78 -17.56 14.41
N TRP A 119 -1.62 -18.48 14.87
CA TRP A 119 -1.48 -19.91 14.63
C TRP A 119 -2.72 -20.45 13.92
N VAL A 120 -2.51 -21.19 12.84
CA VAL A 120 -3.55 -22.04 12.25
C VAL A 120 -3.47 -23.39 12.95
N ASN A 121 -4.44 -23.67 13.81
CA ASN A 121 -4.47 -24.87 14.65
C ASN A 121 -5.46 -25.91 14.11
N ASP A 122 -5.38 -27.12 14.65
CA ASP A 122 -6.37 -28.20 14.45
C ASP A 122 -6.58 -28.58 12.98
N LEU A 123 -5.53 -28.47 12.15
CA LEU A 123 -5.57 -28.89 10.74
C LEU A 123 -5.55 -30.42 10.64
N ASP A 124 -6.69 -31.00 10.28
CA ASP A 124 -6.75 -32.36 9.75
C ASP A 124 -6.14 -32.41 8.33
N PRO A 125 -6.01 -33.60 7.70
CA PRO A 125 -5.44 -33.69 6.35
C PRO A 125 -6.16 -32.84 5.28
N ALA A 126 -7.48 -32.68 5.38
CA ALA A 126 -8.25 -31.88 4.43
C ALA A 126 -8.05 -30.37 4.69
N GLY A 127 -8.03 -29.96 5.95
CA GLY A 127 -7.73 -28.60 6.39
C GLY A 127 -6.32 -28.18 5.99
N LEU A 128 -5.32 -29.05 6.16
CA LEU A 128 -3.96 -28.79 5.71
C LEU A 128 -3.88 -28.65 4.18
N ALA A 129 -4.57 -29.52 3.44
CA ALA A 129 -4.64 -29.40 1.98
C ALA A 129 -5.28 -28.07 1.53
N ALA A 130 -6.36 -27.63 2.19
CA ALA A 130 -7.01 -26.36 1.91
C ALA A 130 -6.11 -25.16 2.26
N PHE A 131 -5.37 -25.22 3.36
CA PHE A 131 -4.41 -24.19 3.73
C PHE A 131 -3.26 -24.09 2.71
N ILE A 132 -2.71 -25.22 2.27
CA ILE A 132 -1.69 -25.27 1.21
C ILE A 132 -2.22 -24.68 -0.10
N ALA A 133 -3.48 -24.97 -0.46
CA ALA A 133 -4.10 -24.41 -1.65
C ALA A 133 -4.20 -22.87 -1.58
N LYS A 134 -4.52 -22.31 -0.41
CA LYS A 134 -4.51 -20.86 -0.18
C LYS A 134 -3.10 -20.27 -0.32
N LEU A 135 -2.09 -20.89 0.27
CA LEU A 135 -0.71 -20.43 0.12
C LEU A 135 -0.27 -20.41 -1.35
N ARG A 136 -0.60 -21.46 -2.12
CA ARG A 136 -0.32 -21.49 -3.56
C ARG A 136 -1.05 -20.38 -4.32
N ALA A 137 -2.34 -20.20 -4.05
CA ALA A 137 -3.11 -19.11 -4.67
C ALA A 137 -2.52 -17.73 -4.36
N GLN A 138 -1.93 -17.54 -3.17
CA GLN A 138 -1.24 -16.28 -2.85
C GLN A 138 0.10 -16.15 -3.58
N VAL A 139 0.87 -17.23 -3.73
CA VAL A 139 2.08 -17.21 -4.57
C VAL A 139 1.72 -16.86 -6.01
N ASP A 140 0.68 -17.49 -6.56
CA ASP A 140 0.20 -17.19 -7.92
C ASP A 140 -0.18 -15.71 -8.07
N ARG A 141 -0.83 -15.11 -7.06
CA ARG A 141 -1.14 -13.66 -7.05
C ARG A 141 0.11 -12.79 -6.96
N LEU A 142 1.06 -13.14 -6.09
CA LEU A 142 2.31 -12.40 -5.96
C LEU A 142 3.08 -12.39 -7.28
N GLU A 143 3.12 -13.51 -7.98
CA GLU A 143 3.80 -13.65 -9.27
C GLU A 143 3.02 -13.01 -10.43
N GLY A 144 1.70 -13.21 -10.48
CA GLY A 144 0.86 -12.80 -11.60
C GLY A 144 0.38 -11.34 -11.54
N GLU A 145 0.28 -10.76 -10.35
CA GLU A 145 -0.31 -9.44 -10.14
C GLU A 145 0.67 -8.48 -9.45
N VAL A 146 1.18 -8.84 -8.27
CA VAL A 146 1.94 -7.90 -7.43
C VAL A 146 3.33 -7.60 -7.99
N LEU A 147 4.08 -8.62 -8.41
CA LEU A 147 5.42 -8.43 -8.97
C LEU A 147 5.39 -7.61 -10.28
N PRO A 148 4.51 -7.88 -11.27
CA PRO A 148 4.35 -7.03 -12.43
C PRO A 148 3.97 -5.58 -12.07
N ALA A 149 3.06 -5.39 -11.11
CA ALA A 149 2.67 -4.06 -10.65
C ALA A 149 3.85 -3.30 -10.01
N LEU A 150 4.67 -3.97 -9.19
CA LEU A 150 5.88 -3.38 -8.62
C LEU A 150 6.88 -2.96 -9.69
N VAL A 151 7.13 -3.84 -10.68
CA VAL A 151 8.03 -3.53 -11.80
C VAL A 151 7.53 -2.30 -12.57
N ALA A 152 6.23 -2.22 -12.84
CA ALA A 152 5.63 -1.08 -13.51
C ALA A 152 5.71 0.20 -12.67
N ALA A 153 5.43 0.12 -11.37
CA ALA A 153 5.53 1.25 -10.44
C ALA A 153 6.96 1.79 -10.36
N CYS A 154 7.96 0.91 -10.29
CA CYS A 154 9.38 1.28 -10.30
C CYS A 154 9.77 1.99 -11.60
N ALA A 155 9.37 1.46 -12.76
CA ALA A 155 9.65 2.07 -14.05
C ALA A 155 8.98 3.45 -14.21
N ASP A 156 7.73 3.57 -13.78
CA ASP A 156 7.01 4.85 -13.75
C ASP A 156 7.70 5.87 -12.84
N TRP A 157 8.10 5.45 -11.64
CA TRP A 157 8.78 6.31 -10.67
C TRP A 157 10.16 6.78 -11.15
N GLU A 158 10.90 5.94 -11.86
CA GLU A 158 12.18 6.29 -12.46
C GLU A 158 12.02 7.42 -13.49
N VAL A 159 10.98 7.35 -14.33
CA VAL A 159 10.70 8.35 -15.37
C VAL A 159 10.12 9.64 -14.77
N ASN A 160 9.15 9.54 -13.87
CA ASN A 160 8.32 10.67 -13.43
C ASN A 160 8.60 11.16 -12.01
N GLY A 161 8.96 10.24 -11.10
CA GLY A 161 9.10 10.51 -9.67
C GLY A 161 10.44 11.12 -9.26
N ARG A 162 11.53 10.77 -9.95
CA ARG A 162 12.88 11.32 -9.67
C ARG A 162 13.10 12.70 -10.28
N ALA A 163 12.59 12.94 -11.48
CA ALA A 163 12.91 14.11 -12.31
C ALA A 163 12.39 15.47 -11.77
N ARG A 164 11.72 15.52 -10.62
CA ARG A 164 11.10 16.76 -10.09
C ARG A 164 11.44 17.11 -8.65
N ARG A 165 12.30 16.35 -7.97
CA ARG A 165 12.87 16.79 -6.67
C ARG A 165 13.91 17.90 -6.83
N ASP A 166 14.63 17.91 -7.94
CA ASP A 166 15.74 18.85 -8.17
C ASP A 166 15.27 20.22 -8.69
N ALA A 167 13.98 20.35 -9.05
CA ALA A 167 13.41 21.61 -9.55
C ALA A 167 12.88 22.53 -8.42
N GLY A 168 13.00 22.14 -7.16
CA GLY A 168 12.52 22.90 -5.99
C GLY A 168 13.60 23.64 -5.20
N ALA A 169 14.84 23.69 -5.69
CA ALA A 169 15.97 24.34 -5.02
C ALA A 169 16.32 25.74 -5.55
N ASP A 170 15.61 26.24 -6.57
CA ASP A 170 15.75 27.61 -7.06
C ASP A 170 14.45 28.40 -6.79
N GLY A 171 14.48 29.25 -5.77
CA GLY A 171 13.40 30.18 -5.44
C GLY A 171 13.46 30.71 -4.01
#